data_AF-A0AAP8PNT2-F1
#
_entry.id   AF-A0AAP8PNT2-F1
#
_cell.length_a   1.000
_cell.length_b   1.000
_cell.length_c   1.000
_cell.angle_alpha   90.00
_cell.angle_beta   90.00
_cell.angle_gamma   90.00
#
_symmetry.space_group_name_H-M   'P 1'
#
loop_
_entity.id
_entity.type
_entity.pdbx_description
1 polymer ?
#
loop_
_entity_poly.entity_id
_entity_poly.type
_entity_poly.pdbx_seq_one_letter_code
_entity_poly.pdbx_strand_id
1 'polypeptide(L)'
;MTQYKCPLLYTVPLGDDDLTHAIQLGHAKINFNTEVKKAWAQKLREVLDNDPSLYEPQSIIQPAKDAIEAAVTRLIQTCHSDGKLNLRNVIILDMNVPIF
;
A
#
# COMPACT_ATOMS: atom_id res chain seq x y z
N MET A 1 11.28 -11.01 -32.97
CA MET A 1 10.78 -11.76 -31.78
C MET A 1 10.40 -10.74 -30.73
N THR A 2 9.12 -10.40 -30.63
CA THR A 2 8.62 -9.45 -29.63
C THR A 2 8.45 -10.22 -28.33
N GLN A 3 9.38 -10.08 -27.41
CA GLN A 3 9.29 -10.70 -26.08
C GLN A 3 8.10 -10.06 -25.36
N TYR A 4 7.02 -10.82 -25.19
CA TYR A 4 5.89 -10.39 -24.36
C TYR A 4 6.42 -10.20 -22.94
N LYS A 5 6.61 -8.94 -22.53
CA LYS A 5 6.94 -8.54 -21.17
C LYS A 5 5.68 -8.81 -20.32
N CYS A 6 5.55 -10.05 -19.85
CA CYS A 6 4.45 -10.46 -18.99
C CYS A 6 4.59 -9.70 -17.67
N PRO A 7 3.58 -8.93 -17.21
CA PRO A 7 3.66 -8.21 -15.96
C PRO A 7 3.67 -9.23 -14.83
N LEU A 8 4.86 -9.53 -14.32
CA LEU A 8 5.06 -10.45 -13.21
C LEU A 8 4.39 -9.86 -11.96
N LEU A 9 3.47 -10.61 -11.35
CA LEU A 9 2.82 -10.27 -10.09
C LEU A 9 3.75 -10.67 -8.94
N TYR A 10 4.12 -9.72 -8.07
CA TYR A 10 4.93 -10.02 -6.89
C TYR A 10 4.04 -9.98 -5.63
N THR A 11 4.07 -11.05 -4.83
CA THR A 11 3.24 -11.20 -3.62
C THR A 11 4.08 -11.73 -2.45
N VAL A 12 4.86 -10.86 -1.83
CA VAL A 12 5.59 -11.10 -0.57
C VAL A 12 5.88 -9.74 0.07
N PRO A 13 6.07 -9.64 1.40
CA PRO A 13 6.53 -8.40 2.00
C PRO A 13 7.91 -8.06 1.43
N LEU A 14 7.96 -7.01 0.61
CA LEU A 14 9.19 -6.50 0.01
C LEU A 14 9.81 -5.49 0.97
N GLY A 15 11.11 -5.61 1.24
CA GLY A 15 11.88 -4.46 1.73
C GLY A 15 12.01 -3.41 0.62
N ASP A 16 12.34 -2.18 0.98
CA ASP A 16 12.49 -1.08 0.01
C ASP A 16 13.53 -1.41 -1.10
N ASP A 17 14.57 -2.16 -0.74
CA ASP A 17 15.60 -2.64 -1.68
C ASP A 17 15.04 -3.66 -2.68
N ASP A 18 14.26 -4.65 -2.20
CA ASP A 18 13.64 -5.66 -3.06
C ASP A 18 12.58 -5.04 -3.97
N LEU A 19 11.83 -4.05 -3.45
CA LEU A 19 10.88 -3.26 -4.21
C LEU A 19 11.60 -2.52 -5.34
N THR A 20 12.68 -1.80 -5.02
CA THR A 20 13.49 -1.09 -6.02
C THR A 20 14.04 -2.04 -7.09
N HIS A 21 14.51 -3.21 -6.68
CA HIS A 21 15.00 -4.24 -7.59
C HIS A 21 13.89 -4.77 -8.51
N ALA A 22 12.70 -5.08 -7.98
CA ALA A 22 11.55 -5.52 -8.77
C ALA A 22 11.13 -4.46 -9.80
N ILE A 23 11.16 -3.16 -9.43
CA ILE A 23 10.85 -2.07 -10.36
C ILE A 23 11.88 -2.04 -11.51
N GLN A 24 13.17 -2.20 -11.21
CA GLN A 24 14.24 -2.26 -12.22
C GLN A 24 14.06 -3.45 -13.18
N LEU A 25 13.59 -4.60 -12.67
CA LEU A 25 13.29 -5.78 -13.49
C LEU A 25 12.05 -5.62 -14.38
N GLY A 26 11.28 -4.54 -14.20
CA GLY A 26 10.13 -4.20 -15.05
C GLY A 26 8.79 -4.75 -14.55
N HIS A 27 8.66 -5.00 -13.25
CA HIS A 27 7.37 -5.31 -12.63
C HIS A 27 6.41 -4.10 -12.75
N ALA A 28 5.20 -4.35 -13.24
CA ALA A 28 4.17 -3.32 -13.46
C ALA A 28 2.99 -3.40 -12.47
N LYS A 29 2.97 -4.39 -11.57
CA LYS A 29 1.91 -4.52 -10.56
C LYS A 29 2.47 -5.14 -9.29
N ILE A 30 2.28 -4.44 -8.17
CA ILE A 30 2.78 -4.85 -6.85
C ILE A 30 1.63 -4.74 -5.84
N ASN A 31 1.44 -5.76 -5.02
CA ASN A 31 0.35 -5.85 -4.05
C ASN A 31 0.87 -5.58 -2.64
N PHE A 32 0.31 -4.57 -1.95
CA PHE A 32 0.74 -4.12 -0.61
C PHE A 32 -0.35 -4.34 0.45
N ASN A 33 -0.85 -5.57 0.59
CA ASN A 33 -1.90 -5.87 1.55
C ASN A 33 -1.41 -5.82 3.02
N THR A 34 -0.23 -6.37 3.28
CA THR A 34 0.28 -6.57 4.65
C THR A 34 0.65 -5.25 5.31
N GLU A 35 1.30 -4.37 4.56
CA GLU A 35 1.81 -3.06 5.00
C GLU A 35 0.63 -2.16 5.37
N VAL A 36 -0.39 -2.12 4.52
CA VAL A 36 -1.62 -1.35 4.75
C VAL A 36 -2.39 -1.90 5.97
N LYS A 37 -2.53 -3.23 6.09
CA LYS A 37 -3.15 -3.85 7.27
C LYS A 37 -2.40 -3.56 8.56
N LYS A 38 -1.07 -3.58 8.53
CA LYS A 38 -0.23 -3.23 9.68
C LYS A 38 -0.43 -1.77 10.09
N ALA A 39 -0.39 -0.84 9.14
CA ALA A 39 -0.62 0.58 9.41
C ALA A 39 -1.99 0.83 10.04
N TRP A 40 -3.04 0.21 9.50
CA TRP A 40 -4.39 0.28 10.07
C TRP A 40 -4.45 -0.29 11.48
N ALA A 41 -3.97 -1.51 11.68
CA ALA A 41 -4.05 -2.19 12.98
C ALA A 41 -3.21 -1.49 14.05
N GLN A 42 -2.05 -0.95 13.68
CA GLN A 42 -1.24 -0.15 14.59
C GLN A 42 -2.01 1.11 15.00
N LYS A 43 -2.54 1.87 14.04
CA LYS A 43 -3.22 3.12 14.37
C LYS A 43 -4.49 2.90 15.18
N LEU A 44 -5.23 1.84 14.87
CA LEU A 44 -6.40 1.45 15.63
C LEU A 44 -6.06 1.15 17.10
N ARG A 45 -4.99 0.38 17.34
CA ARG A 45 -4.52 0.11 18.71
C ARG A 45 -4.11 1.40 19.42
N GLU A 46 -3.34 2.26 18.77
CA GLU A 46 -2.95 3.56 19.35
C GLU A 46 -4.17 4.39 19.77
N VAL A 47 -5.23 4.45 18.95
CA VAL A 47 -6.44 5.21 19.28
C VAL A 47 -7.15 4.62 20.51
N LEU A 48 -7.32 3.30 20.55
CA LEU A 48 -8.02 2.62 21.65
C LEU A 48 -7.21 2.60 22.95
N ASP A 49 -5.88 2.50 22.86
CA ASP A 49 -4.98 2.53 24.02
C ASP A 49 -4.90 3.95 24.62
N ASN A 50 -5.01 4.99 23.79
CA ASN A 50 -5.00 6.38 24.23
C ASN A 50 -6.32 6.83 24.88
N ASP A 51 -7.46 6.32 24.39
CA ASP A 51 -8.78 6.60 24.97
C ASP A 51 -9.63 5.32 25.05
N PRO A 52 -9.51 4.57 26.17
CA PRO A 52 -10.29 3.34 26.38
C PRO A 52 -11.80 3.58 26.51
N SER A 53 -12.24 4.82 26.72
CA SER A 53 -13.65 5.18 26.81
C SER A 53 -14.27 5.50 25.44
N LEU A 54 -13.43 5.61 24.40
CA LEU A 54 -13.85 5.91 23.05
C LEU A 54 -14.67 4.75 22.47
N TYR A 55 -15.95 5.01 22.21
CA TYR A 55 -16.88 4.04 21.65
C TYR A 55 -17.49 4.50 20.31
N GLU A 56 -17.34 5.78 19.95
CA GLU A 56 -17.90 6.36 18.73
C GLU A 56 -17.15 5.82 17.49
N PRO A 57 -17.83 5.11 16.57
CA PRO A 57 -17.15 4.40 15.48
C PRO A 57 -16.33 5.29 14.55
N GLN A 58 -16.83 6.49 14.21
CA GLN A 58 -16.11 7.40 13.31
C GLN A 58 -14.79 7.88 13.94
N SER A 59 -14.81 8.20 15.23
CA SER A 59 -13.61 8.66 15.94
C SER A 59 -12.53 7.58 16.05
N ILE A 60 -12.94 6.29 16.01
CA ILE A 60 -12.02 5.15 16.01
C ILE A 60 -11.49 4.86 14.60
N ILE A 61 -12.39 4.86 13.62
CA ILE A 61 -12.10 4.41 12.24
C ILE A 61 -11.37 5.50 11.44
N GLN A 62 -11.74 6.77 11.59
CA GLN A 62 -11.19 7.85 10.77
C GLN A 62 -9.66 7.97 10.92
N PRO A 63 -9.07 7.96 12.12
CA PRO A 63 -7.60 8.01 12.24
C PRO A 63 -6.92 6.80 11.58
N ALA A 64 -7.54 5.62 11.64
CA ALA A 64 -7.01 4.43 11.00
C ALA A 64 -7.09 4.49 9.46
N LYS A 65 -8.13 5.14 8.90
CA LYS A 65 -8.21 5.48 7.47
C LYS A 65 -7.10 6.44 7.08
N ASP A 66 -6.89 7.51 7.84
CA ASP A 66 -5.85 8.51 7.55
C ASP A 66 -4.45 7.86 7.55
N ALA A 67 -4.21 6.89 8.44
CA ALA A 67 -2.98 6.11 8.47
C ALA A 67 -2.79 5.23 7.24
N ILE A 68 -3.87 4.63 6.72
CA ILE A 68 -3.84 3.90 5.45
C ILE A 68 -3.50 4.87 4.31
N GLU A 69 -4.21 5.99 4.20
CA GLU A 69 -3.96 6.99 3.14
C GLU A 69 -2.49 7.44 3.14
N ALA A 70 -1.94 7.76 4.31
CA ALA A 70 -0.53 8.11 4.46
C ALA A 70 0.43 6.97 4.04
N ALA A 71 0.11 5.72 4.40
CA ALA A 71 0.91 4.57 3.98
C ALA A 71 0.88 4.39 2.46
N VAL A 72 -0.29 4.55 1.84
CA VAL A 72 -0.48 4.43 0.39
C VAL A 72 0.26 5.53 -0.36
N THR A 73 0.17 6.78 0.11
CA THR A 73 0.93 7.89 -0.47
C THR A 73 2.43 7.61 -0.46
N ARG A 74 2.97 7.09 0.65
CA ARG A 74 4.39 6.69 0.72
C ARG A 74 4.74 5.57 -0.25
N LEU A 75 3.87 4.56 -0.38
CA LEU A 75 4.08 3.45 -1.32
C LEU A 75 4.09 3.93 -2.78
N ILE A 76 3.18 4.84 -3.15
CA ILE A 76 3.14 5.46 -4.50
C ILE A 76 4.46 6.19 -4.79
N GLN A 77 4.98 6.95 -3.83
CA GLN A 77 6.24 7.68 -3.96
C GLN A 77 7.43 6.74 -4.09
N THR A 78 7.47 5.67 -3.29
CA THR A 78 8.52 4.65 -3.31
C THR A 78 8.51 3.88 -4.65
N CYS A 79 7.32 3.65 -5.21
CA CYS A 79 7.17 3.06 -6.53
C CYS A 79 7.48 4.05 -7.68
N HIS A 80 7.76 5.32 -7.41
CA HIS A 80 7.93 6.38 -8.42
C HIS A 80 6.77 6.42 -9.43
N SER A 81 5.55 6.13 -8.96
CA SER A 81 4.34 6.08 -9.79
C SER A 81 3.47 7.34 -9.65
N ASP A 82 3.95 8.35 -8.93
CA ASP A 82 3.31 9.65 -8.80
C ASP A 82 3.19 10.35 -10.16
N GLY A 83 1.99 10.88 -10.47
CA GLY A 83 1.72 11.60 -11.72
C GLY A 83 1.73 10.75 -13.01
N LYS A 84 1.95 9.43 -12.93
CA LYS A 84 2.13 8.56 -14.11
C LYS A 84 0.85 7.90 -14.66
N LEU A 85 -0.32 8.49 -14.46
CA LEU A 85 -1.66 7.93 -14.81
C LEU A 85 -1.84 7.30 -16.21
N ASN A 86 -0.89 7.47 -17.15
CA ASN A 86 -1.03 7.04 -18.54
C ASN A 86 0.21 6.38 -19.18
N LEU A 87 1.17 5.85 -18.40
CA LEU A 87 2.40 5.24 -18.93
C LEU A 87 2.38 3.70 -18.87
N ARG A 88 2.97 3.04 -19.87
CA ARG A 88 3.01 1.56 -20.00
C ARG A 88 3.83 0.83 -18.92
N ASN A 89 4.51 1.56 -18.03
CA ASN A 89 5.35 1.04 -16.94
C ASN A 89 4.86 1.55 -15.57
N VAL A 90 3.55 1.69 -15.36
CA VAL A 90 2.98 2.13 -14.09
C VAL A 90 2.87 0.95 -13.15
N ILE A 91 3.39 1.10 -11.93
CA ILE A 91 3.15 0.14 -10.84
C ILE A 91 1.75 0.38 -10.31
N ILE A 92 0.86 -0.58 -10.57
CA ILE A 92 -0.49 -0.57 -10.06
C ILE A 92 -0.48 -1.19 -8.66
N LEU A 93 -0.93 -0.41 -7.67
CA LEU A 93 -1.16 -0.87 -6.30
C LEU A 93 -2.54 -1.52 -6.24
N ASP A 94 -2.59 -2.82 -5.99
CA ASP A 94 -3.84 -3.54 -5.76
C ASP A 94 -4.05 -3.72 -4.26
N MET A 95 -4.91 -2.88 -3.69
CA MET A 95 -5.24 -2.89 -2.28
C MET A 95 -6.60 -3.54 -2.07
N ASN A 96 -6.66 -4.86 -2.27
CA ASN A 96 -7.82 -5.64 -1.84
C ASN A 96 -7.75 -5.84 -0.32
N VAL A 97 -7.98 -4.76 0.41
CA VAL A 97 -8.17 -4.78 1.85
C VAL A 97 -9.66 -4.54 2.08
N PRO A 98 -10.43 -5.55 2.53
CA PRO A 98 -11.81 -5.33 2.94
C PRO A 98 -11.76 -4.59 4.27
N ILE A 99 -11.65 -3.26 4.22
CA ILE A 99 -11.67 -2.39 5.42
C ILE A 99 -13.08 -1.81 5.64
N PHE A 100 -14.02 -2.10 4.74
CA PHE A 100 -15.47 -1.95 4.91
C PHE A 100 -16.19 -3.08 4.16
#